data_AF-J9ZFK2-F1
#
_entry.id   AF-J9ZFK2-F1
#
_cell.length_a   1.000
_cell.length_b   1.000
_cell.length_c   1.000
_cell.angle_alpha   90.00
_cell.angle_beta   90.00
_cell.angle_gamma   90.00
#
_symmetry.space_group_name_H-M   'P 1'
#
loop_
_entity.id
_entity.type
_entity.pdbx_description
1 polymer ?
#
loop_
_entity_poly.entity_id
_entity_poly.type
_entity_poly.pdbx_seq_one_letter_code
_entity_poly.pdbx_strand_id
1 'polypeptide(L)'
;MIRDVVTSFARNGFSRFFFINGHGGNVSSIQAAFSDILLDHPSLRLQLASWWLMPEVTDQEKIFFGTENGHHATCGEVAVTWHLYPEDETPIAPGVAPDPETEWPVGPERYRTLFPDGRMGSNPSLSSGEKGKVLFEIARKALVERIRKFLSRDGADVRTGDGK
;
A
#
# COMPACT_ATOMS: atom_id res chain seq x y z
N MET A 1 13.48 6.00 -11.93
CA MET A 1 12.54 4.88 -12.13
C MET A 1 11.10 5.34 -12.37
N ILE A 2 10.34 5.81 -11.37
CA ILE A 2 8.89 6.13 -11.55
C ILE A 2 8.68 7.16 -12.66
N ARG A 3 9.47 8.24 -12.65
CA ARG A 3 9.49 9.26 -13.70
C ARG A 3 9.74 8.64 -15.08
N ASP A 4 10.75 7.78 -15.20
CA ASP A 4 11.10 7.15 -16.49
C ASP A 4 9.97 6.28 -17.03
N VAL A 5 9.33 5.48 -16.15
CA VAL A 5 8.19 4.63 -16.51
C VAL A 5 7.02 5.50 -16.96
N VAL A 6 6.60 6.46 -16.13
CA VAL A 6 5.44 7.32 -16.42
C VAL A 6 5.66 8.12 -17.70
N THR A 7 6.82 8.76 -17.86
CA THR A 7 7.11 9.59 -19.03
C THR A 7 7.25 8.77 -20.31
N SER A 8 7.79 7.54 -20.23
CA SER A 8 7.88 6.63 -21.38
C SER A 8 6.49 6.22 -21.88
N PHE A 9 5.58 5.86 -20.98
CA PHE A 9 4.20 5.56 -21.35
C PHE A 9 3.43 6.82 -21.78
N ALA A 10 3.68 7.98 -21.16
CA ALA A 10 3.06 9.23 -21.55
C ALA A 10 3.39 9.64 -23.00
N ARG A 11 4.64 9.41 -23.44
CA ARG A 11 5.04 9.59 -24.84
C ARG A 11 4.28 8.70 -25.82
N ASN A 12 3.71 7.60 -25.34
CA ASN A 12 2.89 6.66 -26.11
C ASN A 12 1.37 6.90 -25.94
N GLY A 13 0.96 8.04 -25.38
CA GLY A 13 -0.44 8.45 -25.29
C GLY A 13 -1.17 8.06 -23.99
N PHE A 14 -0.50 7.42 -23.03
CA PHE A 14 -1.11 7.14 -21.72
C PHE A 14 -1.17 8.42 -20.87
N SER A 15 -2.34 8.73 -20.29
CA SER A 15 -2.55 9.95 -19.50
C SER A 15 -2.93 9.69 -18.04
N ARG A 16 -3.19 8.43 -17.68
CA ARG A 16 -3.70 8.03 -16.36
C ARG A 16 -2.89 6.85 -15.83
N PHE A 17 -2.29 7.03 -14.65
CA PHE A 17 -1.44 6.04 -14.00
C PHE A 17 -1.95 5.78 -12.58
N PHE A 18 -2.32 4.53 -12.31
CA PHE A 18 -2.75 4.08 -10.99
C PHE A 18 -1.75 3.07 -10.44
N PHE A 19 -1.12 3.42 -9.33
CA PHE A 19 -0.10 2.61 -8.66
C PHE A 19 -0.72 1.88 -7.48
N ILE A 20 -0.67 0.55 -7.50
CA ILE A 20 -1.00 -0.29 -6.34
C ILE A 20 0.29 -0.53 -5.58
N ASN A 21 0.32 -0.13 -4.32
CA ASN A 21 1.50 -0.22 -3.46
C ASN A 21 1.28 -1.27 -2.37
N GLY A 22 2.35 -2.02 -2.07
CA GLY A 22 2.40 -3.04 -1.02
C GLY A 22 3.37 -2.72 0.13
N HIS A 23 4.06 -1.57 0.10
CA HIS A 23 5.05 -1.24 1.12
C HIS A 23 4.98 0.22 1.58
N GLY A 24 4.85 0.45 2.89
CA GLY A 24 4.69 1.78 3.48
C GLY A 24 5.85 2.73 3.18
N GLY A 25 7.09 2.23 3.18
CA GLY A 25 8.29 3.02 2.89
C GLY A 25 8.30 3.68 1.51
N ASN A 26 7.50 3.19 0.55
CA ASN A 26 7.43 3.76 -0.79
C ASN A 26 6.57 5.03 -0.88
N VAL A 27 5.67 5.27 0.09
CA VAL A 27 4.60 6.29 -0.06
C VAL A 27 5.17 7.68 -0.30
N SER A 28 6.05 8.17 0.58
CA SER A 28 6.62 9.52 0.47
C SER A 28 7.46 9.70 -0.80
N SER A 29 8.26 8.70 -1.17
CA SER A 29 9.09 8.75 -2.38
C SER A 29 8.26 8.71 -3.66
N ILE A 30 7.20 7.91 -3.72
CA ILE A 30 6.26 7.89 -4.86
C ILE A 30 5.56 9.25 -4.98
N GLN A 31 5.07 9.80 -3.88
CA GLN A 31 4.38 11.09 -3.90
C GLN A 31 5.30 12.24 -4.33
N ALA A 32 6.55 12.26 -3.85
CA ALA A 32 7.55 13.23 -4.31
C ALA A 32 7.81 13.09 -5.82
N ALA A 33 7.94 11.87 -6.32
CA ALA A 33 8.09 11.63 -7.77
C ALA A 33 6.87 12.08 -8.56
N PHE A 34 5.64 11.91 -8.04
CA PHE A 34 4.44 12.42 -8.69
C PHE A 34 4.44 13.94 -8.79
N SER A 35 4.75 14.64 -7.70
CA SER A 35 4.85 16.10 -7.70
C SER A 35 5.85 16.60 -8.75
N ASP A 36 7.01 15.95 -8.81
CA ASP A 36 8.07 16.27 -9.77
C ASP A 36 7.62 16.05 -11.23
N ILE A 37 6.99 14.90 -11.54
CA ILE A 37 6.45 14.60 -12.88
C ILE A 37 5.39 15.61 -13.30
N LEU A 38 4.51 16.02 -12.39
CA LEU A 38 3.40 16.92 -12.69
C LEU A 38 3.85 18.36 -12.98
N LEU A 39 5.08 18.75 -12.62
CA LEU A 39 5.67 20.02 -13.05
C LEU A 39 5.88 20.05 -14.57
N ASP A 40 6.38 18.96 -15.15
CA ASP A 40 6.65 18.86 -16.59
C ASP A 40 5.43 18.38 -17.39
N HIS A 41 4.54 17.63 -16.74
CA HIS A 41 3.40 16.97 -17.36
C HIS A 41 2.10 17.20 -16.57
N PRO A 42 1.61 18.45 -16.46
CA PRO A 42 0.49 18.81 -15.59
C PRO A 42 -0.85 18.18 -15.98
N SER A 43 -0.98 17.66 -17.21
CA SER A 43 -2.17 16.97 -17.68
C SER A 43 -2.24 15.49 -17.25
N LEU A 44 -1.13 14.91 -16.79
CA LEU A 44 -1.12 13.52 -16.32
C LEU A 44 -1.92 13.38 -15.03
N ARG A 45 -2.57 12.22 -14.88
CA ARG A 45 -3.29 11.86 -13.66
C ARG A 45 -2.53 10.72 -13.01
N LEU A 46 -2.03 10.94 -11.80
CA LEU A 46 -1.27 9.98 -11.04
C LEU A 46 -2.03 9.69 -9.74
N GLN A 47 -2.25 8.41 -9.44
CA GLN A 47 -2.89 8.00 -8.19
C GLN A 47 -2.12 6.85 -7.57
N LEU A 48 -1.92 6.93 -6.25
CA LEU A 48 -1.32 5.90 -5.42
C LEU A 48 -2.40 5.30 -4.52
N ALA A 49 -2.46 3.97 -4.44
CA ALA A 49 -3.29 3.25 -3.49
C ALA A 49 -2.47 2.16 -2.80
N SER A 50 -2.30 2.29 -1.49
CA SER A 50 -1.76 1.24 -0.63
C SER A 50 -2.91 0.30 -0.23
N TRP A 51 -2.83 -0.97 -0.60
CA TRP A 51 -3.98 -1.87 -0.47
C TRP A 51 -4.43 -2.07 0.99
N TRP A 52 -3.47 -2.11 1.92
CA TRP A 52 -3.71 -2.33 3.34
C TRP A 52 -4.32 -1.13 4.07
N LEU A 53 -4.25 0.09 3.48
CA LEU A 53 -4.84 1.29 4.06
C LEU A 53 -6.30 1.52 3.66
N MET A 54 -6.87 0.64 2.83
CA MET A 54 -8.26 0.76 2.42
C MET A 54 -9.18 0.46 3.62
N PRO A 55 -10.17 1.32 3.93
CA PRO A 55 -11.08 1.12 5.07
C PRO A 55 -11.67 -0.30 5.12
N GLU A 56 -12.08 -0.80 3.96
CA GLU A 56 -12.66 -2.13 3.79
C GLU A 56 -11.71 -3.25 4.28
N VAL A 57 -10.40 -3.10 4.04
CA VAL A 57 -9.36 -4.03 4.51
C VAL A 57 -9.10 -3.82 6.00
N THR A 58 -8.87 -2.57 6.43
CA THR A 58 -8.54 -2.27 7.83
C THR A 58 -9.65 -2.68 8.80
N ASP A 59 -10.91 -2.57 8.39
CA ASP A 59 -12.05 -2.97 9.22
C ASP A 59 -12.12 -4.49 9.37
N GLN A 60 -11.78 -5.23 8.31
CA GLN A 60 -11.70 -6.68 8.38
C GLN A 60 -10.49 -7.15 9.21
N GLU A 61 -9.34 -6.49 9.10
CA GLU A 61 -8.16 -6.78 9.92
C GLU A 61 -8.44 -6.54 11.41
N LYS A 62 -9.18 -5.47 11.77
CA LYS A 62 -9.62 -5.25 13.16
C LYS A 62 -10.50 -6.38 13.67
N ILE A 63 -11.39 -6.91 12.83
CA ILE A 63 -12.24 -8.07 13.20
C ILE A 63 -11.38 -9.33 13.41
N PHE A 64 -10.40 -9.57 12.54
CA PHE A 64 -9.59 -10.79 12.59
C PHE A 64 -8.48 -10.80 13.64
N PHE A 65 -7.87 -9.64 13.89
CA PHE A 65 -6.61 -9.53 14.62
C PHE A 65 -6.65 -8.50 15.75
N GLY A 66 -7.71 -7.70 15.86
CA GLY A 66 -7.85 -6.69 16.90
C GLY A 66 -6.65 -5.75 16.94
N THR A 67 -6.05 -5.61 18.13
CA THR A 67 -4.86 -4.79 18.37
C THR A 67 -3.55 -5.48 17.99
N GLU A 68 -3.58 -6.75 17.58
CA GLU A 68 -2.37 -7.56 17.34
C GLU A 68 -1.95 -7.61 15.86
N ASN A 69 -2.61 -6.84 14.98
CA ASN A 69 -2.20 -6.76 13.57
C ASN A 69 -0.79 -6.16 13.39
N GLY A 70 -0.47 -5.14 14.20
CA GLY A 70 0.80 -4.42 14.17
C GLY A 70 1.00 -3.54 12.92
N HIS A 71 2.27 -3.17 12.67
CA HIS A 71 2.68 -2.22 11.64
C HIS A 71 3.60 -2.81 10.56
N HIS A 72 4.32 -3.91 10.84
CA HIS A 72 5.18 -4.58 9.87
C HIS A 72 5.23 -6.09 10.13
N ALA A 73 5.32 -6.87 9.04
CA ALA A 73 5.06 -8.31 9.06
C ALA A 73 3.71 -8.58 9.75
N THR A 74 2.69 -7.84 9.30
CA THR A 74 1.37 -7.83 9.95
C THR A 74 0.65 -9.16 9.74
N CYS A 75 -0.34 -9.43 10.57
CA CYS A 75 -1.19 -10.61 10.39
C CYS A 75 -1.88 -10.60 9.02
N GLY A 76 -2.35 -9.43 8.57
CA GLY A 76 -2.97 -9.29 7.25
C GLY A 76 -2.01 -9.57 6.08
N GLU A 77 -0.78 -9.05 6.13
CA GLU A 77 0.26 -9.29 5.12
C GLU A 77 0.61 -10.78 5.02
N VAL A 78 0.85 -11.43 6.15
CA VAL A 78 1.19 -12.85 6.22
C VAL A 78 0.01 -13.71 5.76
N ALA A 79 -1.21 -13.42 6.21
CA ALA A 79 -2.41 -14.15 5.79
C ALA A 79 -2.62 -14.09 4.27
N VAL A 80 -2.55 -12.90 3.66
CA VAL A 80 -2.69 -12.74 2.20
C VAL A 80 -1.58 -13.47 1.46
N THR A 81 -0.36 -13.48 1.99
CA THR A 81 0.77 -14.22 1.41
C THR A 81 0.49 -15.72 1.40
N TRP A 82 0.09 -16.31 2.54
CA TRP A 82 -0.25 -17.73 2.64
C TRP A 82 -1.49 -18.12 1.84
N HIS A 83 -2.42 -17.19 1.60
CA HIS A 83 -3.51 -17.46 0.67
C HIS A 83 -3.01 -17.66 -0.77
N LEU A 84 -2.06 -16.84 -1.22
CA LEU A 84 -1.54 -16.85 -2.59
C LEU A 84 -0.47 -17.93 -2.80
N TYR A 85 0.29 -18.23 -1.75
CA TYR A 85 1.39 -19.19 -1.73
C TYR A 85 1.23 -20.12 -0.51
N PRO A 86 0.22 -21.01 -0.52
CA PRO A 86 -0.06 -21.89 0.61
C PRO A 86 1.09 -22.87 0.92
N GLU A 87 1.98 -23.13 -0.03
CA GLU A 87 3.20 -23.92 0.15
C GLU A 87 4.23 -23.27 1.08
N ASP A 88 4.17 -21.94 1.24
CA ASP A 88 5.07 -21.18 2.10
C ASP A 88 4.49 -20.98 3.53
N GLU A 89 3.32 -21.57 3.80
CA GLU A 89 2.72 -21.55 5.13
C GLU A 89 3.59 -22.32 6.13
N THR A 90 4.10 -21.60 7.13
CA THR A 90 5.05 -22.13 8.12
C THR A 90 4.65 -21.71 9.53
N PRO A 91 4.89 -22.55 10.56
CA PRO A 91 4.59 -22.19 11.94
C PRO A 91 5.32 -20.94 12.39
N ILE A 92 4.59 -19.98 12.96
CA ILE A 92 5.14 -18.76 13.56
C ILE A 92 4.96 -18.84 15.08
N ALA A 93 6.02 -18.52 15.82
CA ALA A 93 5.94 -18.45 17.28
C ALA A 93 4.90 -17.41 17.73
N PRO A 94 3.98 -17.75 18.66
CA PRO A 94 2.95 -16.82 19.10
C PRO A 94 3.53 -15.69 19.95
N GLY A 95 2.86 -14.53 19.89
CA GLY A 95 3.10 -13.39 20.76
C GLY A 95 3.29 -12.09 19.98
N VAL A 96 2.74 -11.01 20.54
CA VAL A 96 2.88 -9.66 19.98
C VAL A 96 4.33 -9.21 20.07
N ALA A 97 4.91 -8.81 18.93
CA ALA A 97 6.26 -8.24 18.89
C ALA A 97 6.33 -6.88 19.62
N PRO A 98 7.51 -6.46 20.10
CA PRO A 98 7.70 -5.12 20.65
C PRO A 98 7.31 -4.01 19.66
N ASP A 99 6.77 -2.92 20.18
CA ASP A 99 6.50 -1.69 19.43
C ASP A 99 6.78 -0.46 20.29
N PRO A 100 8.06 -0.15 20.56
CA PRO A 100 8.43 0.97 21.42
C PRO A 100 8.10 2.32 20.75
N GLU A 101 7.67 3.28 21.55
CA GLU A 101 7.51 4.67 21.09
C GLU A 101 8.87 5.24 20.66
N THR A 102 8.95 5.76 19.44
CA THR A 102 10.20 6.24 18.80
C THR A 102 9.88 7.27 17.72
N GLU A 103 10.87 8.07 17.31
CA GLU A 103 10.74 8.88 16.10
C GLU A 103 10.66 8.03 14.83
N TRP A 104 10.15 8.61 13.74
CA TRP A 104 10.08 7.97 12.43
C TRP A 104 10.34 8.97 11.29
N PRO A 105 11.07 8.59 10.22
CA PRO A 105 11.73 7.29 10.00
C PRO A 105 13.03 7.12 10.79
N VAL A 106 13.46 5.87 11.00
CA VAL A 106 14.76 5.52 11.61
C VAL A 106 15.70 4.87 10.60
N GLY A 107 17.01 5.00 10.84
CA GLY A 107 18.03 4.29 10.06
C GLY A 107 18.04 2.77 10.32
N PRO A 108 18.62 1.96 9.41
CA PRO A 108 18.55 0.50 9.47
C PRO A 108 19.17 -0.12 10.73
N GLU A 109 20.29 0.43 11.22
CA GLU A 109 20.93 -0.06 12.46
C GLU A 109 20.06 0.18 13.70
N ARG A 110 19.39 1.34 13.75
CA ARG A 110 18.44 1.64 14.82
C ARG A 110 17.17 0.79 14.69
N TYR A 111 16.69 0.59 13.47
CA TYR A 111 15.57 -0.31 13.20
C TYR A 111 15.84 -1.71 13.75
N ARG A 112 17.00 -2.30 13.44
CA ARG A 112 17.40 -3.62 13.95
C ARG A 112 17.49 -3.67 15.48
N THR A 113 17.92 -2.58 16.11
CA THR A 113 17.96 -2.47 17.58
C THR A 113 16.55 -2.44 18.19
N LEU A 114 15.62 -1.70 17.57
CA LEU A 114 14.25 -1.54 18.06
C LEU A 114 13.37 -2.77 17.78
N PHE A 115 13.59 -3.45 16.64
CA PHE A 115 12.80 -4.57 16.13
C PHE A 115 13.72 -5.75 15.78
N PRO A 116 14.24 -6.51 16.77
CA PRO A 116 15.29 -7.52 16.55
C PRO A 116 14.89 -8.68 15.64
N ASP A 117 13.61 -9.05 15.61
CA ASP A 117 13.05 -10.08 14.71
C ASP A 117 12.36 -9.49 13.47
N GLY A 118 12.48 -8.17 13.28
CA GLY A 118 11.88 -7.41 12.19
C GLY A 118 10.39 -7.11 12.35
N ARG A 119 9.66 -7.73 13.28
CA ARG A 119 8.23 -7.42 13.48
C ARG A 119 8.05 -6.10 14.21
N MET A 120 6.95 -5.42 13.93
CA MET A 120 6.57 -4.18 14.63
C MET A 120 5.16 -4.33 15.20
N GLY A 121 5.03 -4.59 16.50
CA GLY A 121 3.73 -4.68 17.18
C GLY A 121 2.79 -5.79 16.69
N SER A 122 3.28 -6.72 15.86
CA SER A 122 2.46 -7.73 15.18
C SER A 122 2.56 -9.11 15.82
N ASN A 123 1.45 -9.86 15.79
CA ASN A 123 1.40 -11.28 16.14
C ASN A 123 0.98 -12.14 14.93
N PRO A 124 1.86 -12.33 13.92
CA PRO A 124 1.50 -13.03 12.70
C PRO A 124 1.15 -14.51 12.88
N SER A 125 1.31 -15.09 14.08
CA SER A 125 0.77 -16.44 14.38
C SER A 125 -0.75 -16.50 14.33
N LEU A 126 -1.46 -15.36 14.31
CA LEU A 126 -2.91 -15.28 14.14
C LEU A 126 -3.36 -15.38 12.68
N SER A 127 -2.42 -15.38 11.74
CA SER A 127 -2.66 -15.45 10.30
C SER A 127 -3.13 -16.85 9.89
N SER A 128 -3.89 -16.93 8.80
CA SER A 128 -4.16 -18.19 8.10
C SER A 128 -4.48 -17.89 6.64
N GLY A 129 -4.26 -18.86 5.74
CA GLY A 129 -4.63 -18.72 4.33
C GLY A 129 -6.12 -18.43 4.13
N GLU A 130 -7.01 -18.93 4.99
CA GLU A 130 -8.44 -18.64 4.92
C GLU A 130 -8.76 -17.17 5.23
N LYS A 131 -8.13 -16.61 6.27
CA LYS A 131 -8.26 -15.16 6.57
C LYS A 131 -7.67 -14.34 5.42
N GLY A 132 -6.56 -14.80 4.85
CA GLY A 132 -5.91 -14.19 3.69
C GLY A 132 -6.81 -14.12 2.47
N LYS A 133 -7.54 -15.21 2.17
CA LYS A 133 -8.52 -15.26 1.08
C LYS A 133 -9.60 -14.18 1.23
N VAL A 134 -10.11 -14.00 2.45
CA VAL A 134 -11.12 -12.97 2.73
C VAL A 134 -10.55 -11.57 2.51
N LEU A 135 -9.36 -11.28 3.06
CA LEU A 135 -8.70 -9.98 2.89
C LEU A 135 -8.36 -9.70 1.42
N PHE A 136 -7.88 -10.70 0.69
CA PHE A 136 -7.56 -10.60 -0.73
C PHE A 136 -8.79 -10.22 -1.56
N GLU A 137 -9.93 -10.89 -1.37
CA GLU A 137 -11.15 -10.57 -2.12
C GLU A 137 -11.71 -9.18 -1.78
N ILE A 138 -11.62 -8.77 -0.52
CA ILE A 138 -12.00 -7.42 -0.09
C ILE A 138 -11.10 -6.38 -0.78
N ALA A 139 -9.78 -6.57 -0.71
CA ALA A 139 -8.81 -5.66 -1.31
C ALA A 139 -9.00 -5.58 -2.83
N ARG A 140 -9.17 -6.73 -3.50
CA ARG A 140 -9.43 -6.83 -4.94
C ARG A 140 -10.68 -6.02 -5.33
N LYS A 141 -11.79 -6.21 -4.61
CA LYS A 141 -13.04 -5.50 -4.89
C LYS A 141 -12.87 -3.98 -4.71
N ALA A 142 -12.27 -3.55 -3.60
CA ALA A 142 -12.05 -2.14 -3.29
C ALA A 142 -11.12 -1.46 -4.30
N LEU A 143 -10.04 -2.14 -4.71
CA LEU A 143 -9.11 -1.65 -5.73
C LEU A 143 -9.78 -1.51 -7.10
N VAL A 144 -10.54 -2.53 -7.54
CA VAL A 144 -11.27 -2.48 -8.82
C VAL A 144 -12.23 -1.29 -8.86
N GLU A 145 -12.96 -1.03 -7.77
CA GLU A 145 -13.85 0.12 -7.68
C GLU A 145 -13.09 1.45 -7.77
N ARG A 146 -11.98 1.58 -7.04
CA ARG A 146 -11.14 2.80 -7.05
C ARG A 146 -10.51 3.04 -8.43
N ILE A 147 -10.05 1.99 -9.09
CA ILE A 147 -9.50 2.08 -10.46
C ILE A 147 -10.60 2.51 -11.43
N ARG A 148 -11.79 1.91 -11.38
CA ARG A 148 -12.93 2.34 -12.22
C ARG A 148 -13.28 3.81 -12.02
N LYS A 149 -13.36 4.26 -10.76
CA LYS A 149 -13.62 5.66 -10.40
C LYS A 149 -12.50 6.60 -10.87
N PHE A 150 -11.25 6.16 -10.81
CA PHE A 150 -10.11 6.93 -11.31
C PHE A 150 -10.17 7.07 -12.84
N LEU A 151 -10.49 5.99 -13.55
CA LEU A 151 -10.60 5.97 -15.01
C LEU A 151 -11.81 6.74 -15.55
N SER A 152 -12.90 6.84 -14.77
CA SER A 152 -14.11 7.56 -15.18
C SER A 152 -14.05 9.08 -14.96
N ARG A 153 -12.96 9.60 -14.40
CA ARG A 153 -12.77 11.05 -14.22
C ARG A 153 -12.27 11.66 -15.54
N ASP A 154 -13.20 12.16 -16.34
CA ASP A 154 -12.90 13.02 -17.50
C ASP A 154 -12.66 14.47 -17.08
N GLY A 155 -12.01 15.25 -17.97
CA GLY A 155 -11.27 16.50 -17.72
C GLY A 155 -12.07 17.74 -17.28
N ALA A 156 -12.97 17.62 -16.32
CA ALA A 156 -13.78 18.73 -15.79
C ALA A 156 -13.00 19.81 -14.99
N ASP A 157 -11.66 19.70 -14.87
CA ASP A 157 -10.83 20.65 -14.12
C ASP A 157 -9.80 21.41 -14.98
N VAL A 158 -9.84 21.27 -16.31
CA VAL A 158 -9.18 22.26 -17.16
C VAL A 158 -10.14 23.45 -17.23
N ARG A 159 -10.07 24.35 -16.23
CA ARG A 159 -10.55 25.72 -16.44
C ARG A 159 -9.80 26.24 -17.66
N THR A 160 -10.51 26.32 -18.78
CA THR A 160 -10.12 27.15 -19.91
C THR A 160 -9.93 28.55 -19.35
N GLY A 161 -8.67 28.95 -19.20
CA GLY A 161 -8.32 30.33 -18.95
C GLY A 161 -8.69 31.12 -20.19
N ASP A 162 -9.94 31.55 -20.28
CA ASP A 162 -10.33 32.62 -21.17
C ASP A 162 -9.73 33.91 -20.61
N GLY A 163 -8.78 34.44 -21.37
CA GLY A 163 -8.12 35.69 -21.07
C GLY A 163 -9.10 36.84 -20.95
N LYS A 164 -8.81 37.72 -19.99
CA LYS A 164 -8.95 39.16 -20.09
C LYS A 164 -7.78 39.80 -19.34
#